data_AF-A0A7C6U2W8-F1
#
_entry.id   AF-A0A7C6U2W8-F1
#
_cell.length_a   1.000
_cell.length_b   1.000
_cell.length_c   1.000
_cell.angle_alpha   90.00
_cell.angle_beta   90.00
_cell.angle_gamma   90.00
#
_symmetry.space_group_name_H-M   'P 1'
#
loop_
_entity.id
_entity.type
_entity.pdbx_description
1 polymer ?
#
loop_
_entity_poly.entity_id
_entity_poly.type
_entity_poly.pdbx_seq_one_letter_code
_entity_poly.pdbx_strand_id
1 'polypeptide(L)'
;MNENKYLSVTALNKYIAYKITNDKHLTQIAVLGELSNVRLSKNHLYFVLKDENSEINCIMFSSNKNTLKFLPIDGMKVVITGNVNVYEPRGTYNIIAFQMLEYGKGALYQSFLELKDKLQKEGLFESKYKLMIPEYSENIGVITSDTGEAFNDIRITISKRFPLATIYLYPSLVQGNDAAQSLINAIKKANKDNLCDVIIIGRGGGSQEDLSCFNDEELARTIFDSKIPVVSGVGHEGDFTITDFVSDKRAATPTAAAMLVTPQKESLLTEIKTKEYNINN
;
A
#
# COMPACT_ATOMS: atom_id res chain seq x y z
N MET A 1 9.49 55.57 37.64
CA MET A 1 9.04 55.95 36.29
C MET A 1 9.11 54.70 35.42
N ASN A 2 8.02 53.94 35.32
CA ASN A 2 7.93 52.88 34.33
C ASN A 2 7.62 53.56 32.99
N GLU A 3 8.64 53.76 32.17
CA GLU A 3 8.43 54.17 30.78
C GLU A 3 7.54 53.11 30.11
N ASN A 4 6.35 53.51 29.69
CA ASN A 4 5.49 52.71 28.83
C ASN A 4 6.23 52.47 27.51
N LYS A 5 7.02 51.39 27.45
CA LYS A 5 7.60 50.86 26.21
C LYS A 5 6.46 50.26 25.38
N TYR A 6 5.84 51.09 24.54
CA TYR A 6 4.92 50.63 23.51
C TYR A 6 5.70 49.90 22.41
N LEU A 7 5.15 48.79 21.91
CA LEU A 7 5.67 48.07 20.75
C LEU A 7 4.91 48.54 19.51
N SER A 8 5.61 48.68 18.38
CA SER A 8 4.94 48.86 17.10
C SER A 8 4.22 47.57 16.68
N VAL A 9 3.16 47.68 15.88
CA VAL A 9 2.45 46.52 15.31
C VAL A 9 3.43 45.60 14.56
N THR A 10 4.39 46.18 13.83
CA THR A 10 5.47 45.44 13.15
C THR A 10 6.35 44.68 14.14
N ALA A 11 6.75 45.29 15.24
CA ALA A 11 7.58 44.64 16.26
C ALA A 11 6.83 43.48 16.93
N LEU A 12 5.52 43.66 17.19
CA LEU A 12 4.67 42.61 17.75
C LEU A 12 4.54 41.41 16.77
N ASN A 13 4.19 41.67 15.51
CA ASN A 13 4.00 40.60 14.53
C ASN A 13 5.31 39.82 14.26
N LYS A 14 6.45 40.52 14.19
CA LYS A 14 7.77 39.88 14.06
C LYS A 14 8.12 39.02 15.27
N TYR A 15 7.78 39.49 16.48
CA TYR A 15 8.02 38.73 17.70
C TYR A 15 7.20 37.44 17.74
N ILE A 16 5.92 37.50 17.38
CA ILE A 16 5.05 36.32 17.31
C ILE A 16 5.54 35.36 16.22
N ALA A 17 5.88 35.88 15.03
CA ALA A 17 6.45 35.08 13.95
C ALA A 17 7.73 34.36 14.39
N TYR A 18 8.64 35.06 15.06
CA TYR A 18 9.86 34.47 15.60
C TYR A 18 9.58 33.35 16.61
N LYS A 19 8.60 33.52 17.50
CA LYS A 19 8.22 32.51 18.49
C LYS A 19 7.66 31.25 17.83
N ILE A 20 6.73 31.42 16.89
CA ILE A 20 6.08 30.29 16.20
C ILE A 20 7.07 29.54 15.32
N THR A 21 7.90 30.25 14.55
CA THR A 21 8.86 29.62 13.63
C THR A 21 9.97 28.86 14.35
N ASN A 22 10.35 29.27 15.58
CA ASN A 22 11.37 28.58 16.37
C ASN A 22 10.80 27.52 17.32
N ASP A 23 9.47 27.35 17.36
CA ASP A 23 8.86 26.29 18.14
C ASP A 23 8.93 24.97 17.38
N LYS A 24 9.69 24.00 17.94
CA LYS A 24 9.84 22.67 17.35
C LYS A 24 8.51 21.93 17.25
N HIS A 25 7.55 22.22 18.12
CA HIS A 25 6.23 21.61 18.07
C HIS A 25 5.33 22.17 16.96
N LEU A 26 5.70 23.31 16.36
CA LEU A 26 4.96 23.96 15.27
C LEU A 26 5.64 23.81 13.91
N THR A 27 6.80 23.15 13.91
CA THR A 27 7.59 22.80 12.73
C THR A 27 7.32 21.31 12.44
N GLN A 28 6.42 20.99 11.50
CA GLN A 28 5.92 19.65 11.15
C GLN A 28 4.75 19.13 12.02
N ILE A 29 3.64 19.85 11.99
CA ILE A 29 2.37 19.40 12.59
C ILE A 29 1.50 18.64 11.59
N ALA A 30 0.75 17.66 12.09
CA ALA A 30 -0.33 17.01 11.35
C ALA A 30 -1.69 17.54 11.85
N VAL A 31 -2.53 18.03 10.94
CA VAL A 31 -3.84 18.61 11.28
C VAL A 31 -4.92 17.95 10.44
N LEU A 32 -5.97 17.47 11.13
CA LEU A 32 -7.17 16.91 10.54
C LEU A 32 -8.23 18.01 10.40
N GLY A 33 -8.88 18.07 9.24
CA GLY A 33 -10.10 18.86 9.09
C GLY A 33 -10.76 18.63 7.74
N GLU A 34 -11.83 19.37 7.49
CA GLU A 34 -12.52 19.42 6.22
C GLU A 34 -12.00 20.56 5.37
N LEU A 35 -11.79 20.30 4.08
CA LEU A 35 -11.44 21.32 3.09
C LEU A 35 -12.63 22.23 2.81
N SER A 36 -12.37 23.53 2.80
CA SER A 36 -13.34 24.54 2.38
C SER A 36 -12.63 25.65 1.60
N ASN A 37 -13.36 26.30 0.68
CA ASN A 37 -12.86 27.43 -0.10
C ASN A 37 -11.54 27.10 -0.83
N VAL A 38 -11.46 25.90 -1.41
CA VAL A 38 -10.31 25.41 -2.16
C VAL A 38 -10.17 26.22 -3.45
N ARG A 39 -9.02 26.89 -3.59
CA ARG A 39 -8.69 27.75 -4.73
C ARG A 39 -7.36 27.31 -5.34
N LEU A 40 -7.45 26.90 -6.59
CA LEU A 40 -6.29 26.60 -7.43
C LEU A 40 -5.83 27.88 -8.13
N SER A 41 -4.68 28.41 -7.72
CA SER A 41 -3.95 29.42 -8.48
C SER A 41 -2.94 28.75 -9.42
N LYS A 42 -2.36 29.50 -10.36
CA LYS A 42 -1.41 28.98 -11.36
C LYS A 42 -0.27 28.17 -10.72
N ASN A 43 0.22 28.58 -9.55
CA ASN A 43 1.35 27.90 -8.88
C ASN A 43 1.00 27.26 -7.53
N HIS A 44 -0.07 27.65 -6.85
CA HIS A 44 -0.29 27.26 -5.45
C HIS A 44 -1.74 26.86 -5.19
N LEU A 45 -1.93 25.97 -4.23
CA LEU A 45 -3.24 25.58 -3.72
C LEU A 45 -3.49 26.33 -2.42
N TYR A 46 -4.56 27.11 -2.38
CA TYR A 46 -5.04 27.78 -1.18
C TYR A 46 -6.32 27.10 -0.73
N PHE A 47 -6.46 26.86 0.57
CA PHE A 47 -7.67 26.25 1.12
C PHE A 47 -7.82 26.64 2.59
N VAL A 48 -9.03 26.53 3.11
CA VAL A 48 -9.32 26.62 4.53
C VAL A 48 -9.49 25.19 5.05
N LEU A 49 -8.85 24.90 6.17
CA LEU A 49 -9.07 23.66 6.91
C LEU A 49 -9.95 23.99 8.11
N LYS A 50 -11.10 23.34 8.23
CA LYS A 50 -12.08 23.59 9.31
C LYS A 50 -12.43 22.33 10.08
N ASP A 51 -12.80 22.50 11.35
CA ASP A 51 -13.48 21.51 12.18
C ASP A 51 -14.84 22.05 12.67
N GLU A 52 -15.43 21.44 13.71
CA GLU A 52 -16.73 21.87 14.24
C GLU A 52 -16.71 23.27 14.88
N ASN A 53 -15.55 23.74 15.36
CA ASN A 53 -15.43 24.92 16.22
C ASN A 53 -14.46 25.97 15.67
N SER A 54 -13.64 25.65 14.68
CA SER A 54 -12.50 26.48 14.27
C SER A 54 -12.09 26.25 12.81
N GLU A 55 -11.42 27.25 12.25
CA GLU A 55 -10.87 27.21 10.89
C GLU A 55 -9.48 27.84 10.82
N ILE A 56 -8.66 27.38 9.87
CA ILE A 56 -7.33 27.93 9.61
C ILE A 56 -7.00 27.94 8.12
N ASN A 57 -6.37 29.03 7.67
CA ASN A 57 -5.93 29.17 6.30
C ASN A 57 -4.71 28.31 6.02
N CYS A 58 -4.70 27.65 4.87
CA CYS A 58 -3.64 26.75 4.45
C CYS A 58 -3.16 27.07 3.03
N ILE A 59 -1.86 26.88 2.81
CA ILE A 59 -1.19 27.11 1.52
C ILE A 59 -0.32 25.90 1.22
N MET A 60 -0.47 25.34 0.02
CA MET A 60 0.40 24.28 -0.49
C MET A 60 1.09 24.77 -1.77
N PHE A 61 2.43 24.82 -1.74
CA PHE A 61 3.24 25.30 -2.84
C PHE A 61 3.27 24.31 -4.02
N SER A 62 3.65 24.77 -5.22
CA SER A 62 3.61 23.98 -6.47
C SER A 62 4.38 22.67 -6.37
N SER A 63 5.57 22.71 -5.75
CA SER A 63 6.43 21.56 -5.51
C SER A 63 5.71 20.42 -4.81
N ASN A 64 4.86 20.76 -3.85
CA ASN A 64 4.13 19.81 -3.02
C ASN A 64 2.76 19.47 -3.62
N LYS A 65 2.08 20.45 -4.23
CA LYS A 65 0.83 20.21 -4.95
C LYS A 65 1.00 19.13 -6.04
N ASN A 66 2.13 19.14 -6.76
CA ASN A 66 2.39 18.19 -7.84
C ASN A 66 2.59 16.73 -7.36
N THR A 67 2.78 16.50 -6.06
CA THR A 67 2.87 15.14 -5.49
C THR A 67 1.52 14.57 -5.07
N LEU A 68 0.44 15.36 -5.14
CA LEU A 68 -0.90 14.91 -4.81
C LEU A 68 -1.41 13.90 -5.84
N LYS A 69 -1.86 12.75 -5.34
CA LYS A 69 -2.48 11.68 -6.15
C LYS A 69 -3.97 11.89 -6.41
N PHE A 70 -4.54 12.98 -5.90
CA PHE A 70 -5.96 13.29 -6.01
C PHE A 70 -6.17 14.79 -6.17
N LEU A 71 -7.36 15.18 -6.64
CA LEU A 71 -7.76 16.58 -6.78
C LEU A 71 -8.48 17.02 -5.49
N PRO A 72 -7.92 17.96 -4.70
CA PRO A 72 -8.60 18.46 -3.50
C PRO A 72 -9.83 19.28 -3.89
N ILE A 73 -10.98 18.96 -3.30
CA ILE A 73 -12.25 19.69 -3.47
C ILE A 73 -12.86 20.02 -2.10
N ASP A 74 -13.75 21.01 -2.07
CA ASP A 74 -14.49 21.39 -0.87
C ASP A 74 -15.33 20.20 -0.33
N GLY A 75 -15.40 20.10 0.99
CA GLY A 75 -16.11 19.02 1.69
C GLY A 75 -15.27 17.76 1.95
N MET A 76 -14.08 17.65 1.35
CA MET A 76 -13.19 16.52 1.63
C MET A 76 -12.59 16.62 3.02
N LYS A 77 -12.66 15.54 3.79
CA LYS A 77 -11.93 15.42 5.04
C LYS A 77 -10.49 14.99 4.73
N VAL A 78 -9.50 15.70 5.24
CA VAL A 78 -8.08 15.48 4.93
C VAL A 78 -7.21 15.61 6.18
N VAL A 79 -6.06 14.94 6.16
CA VAL A 79 -4.94 15.19 7.07
C VAL A 79 -3.85 15.92 6.29
N ILE A 80 -3.48 17.12 6.74
CA ILE A 80 -2.34 17.87 6.18
C ILE A 80 -1.15 17.77 7.12
N THR A 81 0.05 17.74 6.56
CA THR A 81 1.30 17.93 7.32
C THR A 81 1.97 19.21 6.85
N GLY A 82 2.32 20.08 7.80
CA GLY A 82 2.76 21.44 7.50
C GLY A 82 3.47 22.15 8.65
N ASN A 83 3.90 23.38 8.37
CA ASN A 83 4.46 24.30 9.37
C ASN A 83 3.48 25.44 9.63
N VAL A 84 3.32 25.83 10.89
CA VAL A 84 2.56 27.03 11.23
C VAL A 84 3.42 28.25 10.90
N ASN A 85 2.85 29.21 10.18
CA ASN A 85 3.52 30.43 9.75
C ASN A 85 2.66 31.66 10.05
N VAL A 86 3.30 32.75 10.44
CA VAL A 86 2.64 34.06 10.63
C VAL A 86 2.86 34.90 9.40
N TYR A 87 1.79 35.38 8.78
CA TYR A 87 1.88 36.39 7.74
C TYR A 87 2.06 37.77 8.38
N GLU A 88 3.31 38.16 8.61
CA GLU A 88 3.70 39.39 9.33
C GLU A 88 2.94 40.67 8.90
N PRO A 89 2.67 40.92 7.60
CA PRO A 89 1.99 42.15 7.20
C PRO A 89 0.56 42.28 7.73
N ARG A 90 -0.14 41.16 8.00
CA ARG A 90 -1.52 41.16 8.51
C ARG A 90 -1.66 40.52 9.89
N GLY A 91 -0.61 39.92 10.44
CA GLY A 91 -0.65 39.21 11.73
C GLY A 91 -1.54 37.96 11.72
N THR A 92 -1.77 37.34 10.57
CA THR A 92 -2.63 36.15 10.43
C THR A 92 -1.81 34.87 10.45
N TYR A 93 -2.34 33.82 11.09
CA TYR A 93 -1.72 32.49 11.13
C TYR A 93 -2.22 31.62 9.98
N ASN A 94 -1.28 30.97 9.30
CA ASN A 94 -1.57 30.02 8.23
C ASN A 94 -0.73 28.74 8.41
N ILE A 95 -1.16 27.63 7.79
CA ILE A 95 -0.35 26.43 7.66
C ILE A 95 0.26 26.36 6.25
N ILE A 96 1.58 26.23 6.17
CA ILE A 96 2.26 25.88 4.93
C ILE A 96 2.30 24.35 4.85
N ALA A 97 1.39 23.77 4.08
CA ALA A 97 1.25 22.33 3.91
C ALA A 97 2.24 21.81 2.85
N PHE A 98 2.97 20.75 3.18
CA PHE A 98 3.85 20.04 2.26
C PHE A 98 3.37 18.63 1.92
N GLN A 99 2.42 18.08 2.70
CA GLN A 99 1.73 16.82 2.43
C GLN A 99 0.24 16.96 2.74
N MET A 100 -0.61 16.32 1.93
CA MET A 100 -2.06 16.21 2.15
C MET A 100 -2.50 14.79 1.80
N LEU A 101 -3.28 14.20 2.70
CA LEU A 101 -3.85 12.85 2.55
C LEU A 101 -5.36 12.93 2.83
N GLU A 102 -6.14 12.19 2.06
CA GLU A 102 -7.57 12.04 2.32
C GLU A 102 -7.80 11.30 3.66
N TYR A 103 -8.64 11.86 4.52
CA TYR A 103 -9.00 11.27 5.80
C TYR A 103 -9.94 10.08 5.58
N GLY A 104 -9.56 8.93 6.11
CA GLY A 104 -10.07 7.61 5.70
C GLY A 104 -8.94 6.75 5.13
N LYS A 105 -8.20 7.25 4.14
CA LYS A 105 -6.97 6.60 3.63
C LYS A 105 -5.78 6.75 4.59
N GLY A 106 -5.69 7.89 5.29
CA GLY A 106 -4.60 8.15 6.24
C GLY A 106 -4.57 7.20 7.44
N ALA A 107 -5.74 6.85 8.01
CA ALA A 107 -5.83 5.90 9.12
C ALA A 107 -5.44 4.48 8.68
N LEU A 108 -5.95 4.02 7.53
CA LEU A 108 -5.57 2.71 6.97
C LEU A 108 -4.08 2.64 6.64
N TYR A 109 -3.51 3.71 6.09
CA TYR A 109 -2.07 3.78 5.79
C TYR A 109 -1.22 3.80 7.07
N GLN A 110 -1.65 4.53 8.10
CA GLN A 110 -0.99 4.54 9.40
C GLN A 110 -1.04 3.14 10.06
N SER A 111 -2.20 2.50 10.09
CA SER A 111 -2.35 1.12 10.58
C SER A 111 -1.48 0.14 9.80
N PHE A 112 -1.37 0.31 8.48
CA PHE A 112 -0.45 -0.48 7.65
C PHE A 112 1.01 -0.27 8.06
N LEU A 113 1.46 0.96 8.26
CA LEU A 113 2.84 1.25 8.68
C LEU A 113 3.15 0.67 10.07
N GLU A 114 2.22 0.81 11.02
CA GLU A 114 2.34 0.26 12.37
C GLU A 114 2.41 -1.27 12.35
N LEU A 115 1.51 -1.92 11.61
CA LEU A 115 1.52 -3.37 11.46
C LEU A 115 2.79 -3.87 10.75
N LYS A 116 3.23 -3.17 9.70
CA LYS A 116 4.46 -3.48 8.99
C LYS A 116 5.66 -3.42 9.93
N ASP A 117 5.82 -2.34 10.69
CA ASP A 117 6.92 -2.18 11.65
C ASP A 117 6.90 -3.27 12.73
N LYS A 118 5.72 -3.58 13.27
CA LYS A 118 5.51 -4.68 14.24
C LYS A 118 5.99 -6.02 13.69
N LEU A 119 5.45 -6.46 12.55
CA LEU A 119 5.78 -7.78 11.98
C LEU A 119 7.22 -7.85 11.46
N GLN A 120 7.78 -6.72 11.01
CA GLN A 120 9.19 -6.63 10.63
C GLN A 120 10.11 -6.84 11.84
N LYS A 121 9.79 -6.24 13.00
CA LYS A 121 10.54 -6.43 14.26
C LYS A 121 10.44 -7.86 14.79
N GLU A 122 9.31 -8.52 14.57
CA GLU A 122 9.12 -9.94 14.89
C GLU A 122 9.85 -10.89 13.91
N GLY A 123 10.35 -10.37 12.79
CA GLY A 123 11.16 -11.13 11.83
C GLY A 123 10.36 -11.88 10.77
N LEU A 124 9.04 -11.67 10.65
CA LEU A 124 8.18 -12.39 9.70
C LEU A 124 8.55 -12.15 8.23
N PHE A 125 9.29 -11.08 7.94
CA PHE A 125 9.71 -10.73 6.57
C PHE A 125 11.12 -11.22 6.23
N GLU A 126 11.81 -11.86 7.17
CA GLU A 126 13.19 -12.30 6.96
C GLU A 126 13.28 -13.40 5.89
N SER A 127 14.17 -13.21 4.92
CA SER A 127 14.38 -14.17 3.82
C SER A 127 14.77 -15.58 4.28
N LYS A 128 15.28 -15.74 5.50
CA LYS A 128 15.68 -17.06 6.06
C LYS A 128 14.49 -17.97 6.35
N TYR A 129 13.29 -17.42 6.53
CA TYR A 129 12.06 -18.18 6.77
C TYR A 129 11.29 -18.47 5.48
N LYS A 130 11.65 -17.81 4.37
CA LYS A 130 10.95 -17.96 3.10
C LYS A 130 11.28 -19.30 2.46
N LEU A 131 10.24 -20.04 2.09
CA LEU A 131 10.32 -21.32 1.41
C LEU A 131 10.78 -21.12 -0.05
N MET A 132 11.53 -22.09 -0.56
CA MET A 132 11.92 -22.11 -1.96
C MET A 132 10.74 -22.56 -2.82
N ILE A 133 10.49 -21.85 -3.91
CA ILE A 133 9.45 -22.24 -4.87
C ILE A 133 10.01 -23.37 -5.76
N PRO A 134 9.27 -24.48 -5.92
CA PRO A 134 9.66 -25.55 -6.82
C PRO A 134 9.80 -25.06 -8.26
N GLU A 135 10.88 -25.45 -8.92
CA GLU A 135 11.14 -25.13 -10.33
C GLU A 135 10.05 -25.71 -11.26
N TYR A 136 9.52 -26.88 -10.89
CA TYR A 136 8.46 -27.59 -11.59
C TYR A 136 7.27 -27.79 -10.64
N SER A 137 6.44 -26.75 -10.51
CA SER A 137 5.20 -26.87 -9.72
C SER A 137 4.13 -27.59 -10.55
N GLU A 138 3.88 -28.86 -10.25
CA GLU A 138 2.87 -29.68 -10.93
C GLU A 138 1.47 -29.44 -10.37
N ASN A 139 1.37 -29.13 -9.08
CA ASN A 139 0.11 -28.89 -8.39
C ASN A 139 0.07 -27.47 -7.84
N ILE A 140 -0.69 -26.59 -8.48
CA ILE A 140 -0.72 -25.17 -8.15
C ILE A 140 -2.05 -24.85 -7.46
N GLY A 141 -1.99 -24.46 -6.19
CA GLY A 141 -3.13 -23.92 -5.46
C GLY A 141 -3.35 -22.46 -5.83
N VAL A 142 -4.59 -22.08 -6.14
CA VAL A 142 -4.94 -20.69 -6.47
C VAL A 142 -6.03 -20.22 -5.52
N ILE A 143 -5.71 -19.21 -4.72
CA ILE A 143 -6.61 -18.56 -3.78
C ILE A 143 -7.01 -17.21 -4.39
N THR A 144 -8.24 -17.13 -4.89
CA THR A 144 -8.82 -15.92 -5.50
C THR A 144 -10.34 -16.07 -5.62
N SER A 145 -11.04 -15.05 -6.11
CA SER A 145 -12.47 -15.15 -6.40
C SER A 145 -12.71 -16.08 -7.60
N ASP A 146 -13.70 -16.96 -7.50
CA ASP A 146 -14.12 -17.88 -8.56
C ASP A 146 -14.71 -17.20 -9.81
N THR A 147 -15.26 -16.01 -9.66
CA THR A 147 -15.82 -15.20 -10.75
C THR A 147 -14.87 -14.11 -11.29
N GLY A 148 -13.65 -14.00 -10.77
CA GLY A 148 -12.74 -12.88 -11.07
C GLY A 148 -11.84 -13.09 -12.29
N GLU A 149 -11.45 -11.99 -12.95
CA GLU A 149 -10.49 -11.99 -14.05
C GLU A 149 -9.15 -12.63 -13.65
N ALA A 150 -8.71 -12.44 -12.40
CA ALA A 150 -7.46 -12.98 -11.89
C ALA A 150 -7.34 -14.50 -12.01
N PHE A 151 -8.42 -15.25 -11.74
CA PHE A 151 -8.38 -16.71 -11.89
C PHE A 151 -8.19 -17.10 -13.37
N ASN A 152 -8.89 -16.43 -14.28
CA ASN A 152 -8.77 -16.68 -15.71
C ASN A 152 -7.38 -16.33 -16.23
N ASP A 153 -6.81 -15.21 -15.80
CA ASP A 153 -5.45 -14.79 -16.16
C ASP A 153 -4.41 -15.81 -15.70
N ILE A 154 -4.50 -16.27 -14.45
CA ILE A 154 -3.62 -17.32 -13.91
C ILE A 154 -3.79 -18.60 -14.72
N ARG A 155 -5.03 -19.06 -14.93
CA ARG A 155 -5.33 -20.31 -15.64
C ARG A 155 -4.80 -20.30 -17.06
N ILE A 156 -5.09 -19.24 -17.83
CA ILE A 156 -4.62 -19.11 -19.22
C ILE A 156 -3.09 -19.09 -19.28
N THR A 157 -2.45 -18.38 -18.35
CA THR A 157 -0.99 -18.27 -18.29
C THR A 157 -0.33 -19.60 -17.99
N ILE A 158 -0.82 -20.33 -16.98
CA ILE A 158 -0.32 -21.66 -16.63
C ILE A 158 -0.55 -22.63 -17.80
N SER A 159 -1.75 -22.69 -18.38
CA SER A 159 -2.04 -23.61 -19.49
C SER A 159 -1.16 -23.37 -20.72
N LYS A 160 -0.75 -22.12 -20.99
CA LYS A 160 0.17 -21.80 -22.09
C LYS A 160 1.61 -22.20 -21.78
N ARG A 161 2.08 -21.96 -20.56
CA ARG A 161 3.48 -22.14 -20.15
C ARG A 161 3.81 -23.56 -19.71
N PHE A 162 2.93 -24.17 -18.92
CA PHE A 162 3.13 -25.50 -18.35
C PHE A 162 1.79 -26.26 -18.29
N PRO A 163 1.31 -26.79 -19.43
CA PRO A 163 -0.01 -27.45 -19.53
C PRO A 163 -0.12 -28.76 -18.70
N LEU A 164 0.98 -29.27 -18.18
CA LEU A 164 1.01 -30.44 -17.30
C LEU A 164 0.59 -30.11 -15.87
N ALA A 165 0.59 -28.82 -15.48
CA ALA A 165 0.20 -28.42 -14.15
C ALA A 165 -1.31 -28.58 -13.91
N THR A 166 -1.65 -29.15 -12.77
CA THR A 166 -2.99 -29.20 -12.21
C THR A 166 -3.25 -27.96 -11.35
N ILE A 167 -4.37 -27.30 -11.58
CA ILE A 167 -4.76 -26.09 -10.84
C ILE A 167 -5.87 -26.44 -9.84
N TYR A 168 -5.62 -26.20 -8.56
CA TYR A 168 -6.60 -26.35 -7.49
C TYR A 168 -7.11 -24.96 -7.08
N LEU A 169 -8.35 -24.65 -7.43
CA LEU A 169 -8.98 -23.40 -7.02
C LEU A 169 -9.53 -23.53 -5.59
N TYR A 170 -9.14 -22.59 -4.73
CA TYR A 170 -9.71 -22.35 -3.41
C TYR A 170 -10.44 -21.01 -3.43
N PRO A 171 -11.75 -21.00 -3.77
CA PRO A 171 -12.52 -19.77 -3.90
C PRO A 171 -12.47 -18.97 -2.60
N SER A 172 -12.16 -17.68 -2.71
CA SER A 172 -12.08 -16.77 -1.57
C SER A 172 -12.56 -15.38 -1.92
N LEU A 173 -13.10 -14.69 -0.91
CA LEU A 173 -13.32 -13.26 -0.97
C LEU A 173 -11.96 -12.55 -0.98
N VAL A 174 -11.77 -11.65 -1.94
CA VAL A 174 -10.53 -10.87 -2.16
C VAL A 174 -10.72 -9.37 -1.96
N GLN A 175 -11.89 -8.98 -1.44
CA GLN A 175 -12.28 -7.61 -1.12
C GLN A 175 -13.43 -7.61 -0.10
N GLY A 176 -13.58 -6.51 0.63
CA GLY A 176 -14.59 -6.36 1.68
C GLY A 176 -14.14 -6.89 3.04
N ASN A 177 -14.99 -6.69 4.05
CA ASN A 177 -14.63 -6.92 5.46
C ASN A 177 -14.36 -8.39 5.80
N ASP A 178 -15.04 -9.31 5.12
CA ASP A 178 -14.90 -10.76 5.36
C ASP A 178 -13.75 -11.41 4.56
N ALA A 179 -13.05 -10.64 3.73
CA ALA A 179 -12.01 -11.16 2.83
C ALA A 179 -10.81 -11.74 3.57
N ALA A 180 -10.31 -11.07 4.61
CA ALA A 180 -9.17 -11.57 5.38
C ALA A 180 -9.46 -12.96 5.96
N GLN A 181 -10.64 -13.14 6.58
CA GLN A 181 -11.05 -14.43 7.15
C GLN A 181 -11.24 -15.50 6.06
N SER A 182 -11.79 -15.13 4.90
CA SER A 182 -11.94 -16.04 3.77
C SER A 182 -10.58 -16.54 3.27
N LEU A 183 -9.60 -15.65 3.11
CA LEU A 183 -8.25 -15.98 2.68
C LEU A 183 -7.54 -16.88 3.69
N ILE A 184 -7.64 -16.56 4.99
CA ILE A 184 -7.11 -17.39 6.08
C ILE A 184 -7.65 -18.82 6.01
N ASN A 185 -8.97 -18.96 5.84
CA ASN A 185 -9.62 -20.26 5.76
C ASN A 185 -9.15 -21.06 4.53
N ALA A 186 -8.95 -20.39 3.39
CA ALA A 186 -8.46 -21.02 2.17
C ALA A 186 -7.00 -21.48 2.29
N ILE A 187 -6.11 -20.67 2.90
CA ILE A 187 -4.71 -21.07 3.15
C ILE A 187 -4.66 -22.28 4.10
N LYS A 188 -5.44 -22.23 5.19
CA LYS A 188 -5.54 -23.35 6.14
C LYS A 188 -6.06 -24.62 5.47
N LYS A 189 -7.05 -24.48 4.58
CA LYS A 189 -7.60 -25.60 3.80
C LYS A 189 -6.55 -26.17 2.83
N ALA A 190 -5.86 -25.32 2.06
CA ALA A 190 -4.83 -25.78 1.12
C ALA A 190 -3.69 -26.53 1.82
N ASN A 191 -3.24 -26.03 2.97
CA ASN A 191 -2.25 -26.71 3.81
C ASN A 191 -2.76 -28.03 4.41
N LYS A 192 -4.06 -28.11 4.73
CA LYS A 192 -4.67 -29.35 5.23
C LYS A 192 -4.82 -30.40 4.14
N ASP A 193 -5.26 -29.99 2.96
CA ASP A 193 -5.44 -30.87 1.81
C ASP A 193 -4.07 -31.39 1.33
N ASN A 194 -3.02 -30.56 1.46
CA ASN A 194 -1.63 -30.92 1.17
C ASN A 194 -1.45 -31.51 -0.24
N LEU A 195 -2.19 -30.97 -1.20
CA LEU A 195 -2.21 -31.38 -2.60
C LEU A 195 -1.34 -30.49 -3.49
N CYS A 196 -0.92 -29.32 -3.01
CA CYS A 196 -0.28 -28.29 -3.82
C CYS A 196 1.20 -28.16 -3.48
N ASP A 197 2.02 -27.97 -4.52
CA ASP A 197 3.45 -27.69 -4.41
C ASP A 197 3.71 -26.20 -4.11
N VAL A 198 2.78 -25.34 -4.53
CA VAL A 198 2.83 -23.88 -4.35
C VAL A 198 1.41 -23.30 -4.31
N ILE A 199 1.23 -22.20 -3.59
CA ILE A 199 -0.02 -21.43 -3.51
C ILE A 199 0.21 -20.05 -4.14
N ILE A 200 -0.70 -19.64 -5.02
CA ILE A 200 -0.83 -18.26 -5.49
C ILE A 200 -2.01 -17.61 -4.77
N ILE A 201 -1.76 -16.48 -4.10
CA ILE A 201 -2.82 -15.57 -3.65
C ILE A 201 -2.92 -14.45 -4.68
N GLY A 202 -4.05 -14.38 -5.37
CA GLY A 202 -4.22 -13.46 -6.51
C GLY A 202 -5.44 -12.57 -6.36
N ARG A 203 -5.29 -11.31 -6.77
CA ARG A 203 -6.40 -10.38 -6.92
C ARG A 203 -6.28 -9.66 -8.27
N GLY A 204 -7.41 -9.49 -8.96
CA GLY A 204 -7.49 -8.67 -10.18
C GLY A 204 -7.47 -7.18 -9.85
N GLY A 205 -7.77 -6.34 -10.83
CA GLY A 205 -7.84 -4.89 -10.63
C GLY A 205 -8.81 -4.46 -9.51
N GLY A 206 -8.71 -3.19 -9.11
CA GLY A 206 -9.64 -2.53 -8.21
C GLY A 206 -8.96 -1.46 -7.36
N SER A 207 -9.68 -0.91 -6.37
CA SER A 207 -9.20 0.25 -5.62
C SER A 207 -8.15 -0.13 -4.57
N GLN A 208 -7.39 0.87 -4.11
CA GLN A 208 -6.46 0.73 -2.98
C GLN A 208 -7.19 0.40 -1.66
N GLU A 209 -8.45 0.82 -1.52
CA GLU A 209 -9.29 0.53 -0.35
C GLU A 209 -9.60 -0.97 -0.24
N ASP A 210 -9.82 -1.62 -1.38
CA ASP A 210 -10.04 -3.06 -1.43
C ASP A 210 -8.77 -3.88 -1.08
N LEU A 211 -7.56 -3.28 -1.17
CA LEU A 211 -6.31 -3.94 -0.77
C LEU A 211 -6.16 -4.04 0.76
N SER A 212 -7.00 -3.33 1.52
CA SER A 212 -6.92 -3.30 2.99
C SER A 212 -7.02 -4.68 3.63
N CYS A 213 -7.80 -5.60 3.05
CA CYS A 213 -7.95 -6.97 3.55
C CYS A 213 -6.65 -7.80 3.50
N PHE A 214 -5.66 -7.39 2.69
CA PHE A 214 -4.33 -8.02 2.62
C PHE A 214 -3.33 -7.44 3.63
N ASN A 215 -3.75 -6.43 4.40
CA ASN A 215 -3.01 -5.81 5.50
C ASN A 215 -3.55 -6.26 6.86
N ASP A 216 -3.92 -7.53 6.98
CA ASP A 216 -4.41 -8.14 8.20
C ASP A 216 -3.31 -8.94 8.91
N GLU A 217 -3.28 -8.86 10.25
CA GLU A 217 -2.25 -9.52 11.06
C GLU A 217 -2.41 -11.04 11.10
N GLU A 218 -3.63 -11.56 11.24
CA GLU A 218 -3.86 -13.00 11.30
C GLU A 218 -3.59 -13.65 9.94
N LEU A 219 -3.95 -12.97 8.84
CA LEU A 219 -3.60 -13.39 7.49
C LEU A 219 -2.07 -13.48 7.33
N ALA A 220 -1.34 -12.45 7.78
CA ALA A 220 0.11 -12.44 7.68
C ALA A 220 0.75 -13.62 8.42
N ARG A 221 0.31 -13.88 9.66
CA ARG A 221 0.78 -15.02 10.45
C ARG A 221 0.40 -16.36 9.82
N THR A 222 -0.81 -16.45 9.25
CA THR A 222 -1.26 -17.67 8.55
C THR A 222 -0.41 -17.97 7.31
N ILE A 223 0.01 -16.94 6.57
CA ILE A 223 0.94 -17.11 5.43
C ILE A 223 2.31 -17.56 5.94
N PHE A 224 2.83 -16.92 6.99
CA PHE A 224 4.12 -17.26 7.59
C PHE A 224 4.17 -18.72 8.08
N ASP A 225 3.07 -19.22 8.65
CA ASP A 225 2.95 -20.60 9.14
C ASP A 225 2.62 -21.63 8.04
N SER A 226 2.50 -21.21 6.78
CA SER A 226 2.21 -22.11 5.66
C SER A 226 3.37 -23.07 5.41
N LYS A 227 3.05 -24.36 5.23
CA LYS A 227 4.02 -25.40 4.85
C LYS A 227 4.25 -25.46 3.35
N ILE A 228 3.31 -24.92 2.57
CA ILE A 228 3.36 -24.82 1.11
C ILE A 228 3.82 -23.39 0.77
N PRO A 229 4.81 -23.20 -0.13
CA PRO A 229 5.28 -21.88 -0.49
C PRO A 229 4.16 -21.02 -1.08
N VAL A 230 4.09 -19.75 -0.68
CA VAL A 230 3.06 -18.79 -1.05
C VAL A 230 3.64 -17.67 -1.92
N VAL A 231 2.99 -17.42 -3.05
CA VAL A 231 3.29 -16.33 -3.98
C VAL A 231 2.16 -15.32 -3.97
N SER A 232 2.48 -14.07 -3.64
CA SER A 232 1.52 -12.97 -3.76
C SER A 232 1.48 -12.44 -5.19
N GLY A 233 0.29 -12.30 -5.75
CA GLY A 233 -0.01 -11.61 -7.01
C GLY A 233 -1.15 -10.59 -6.83
N VAL A 234 -1.15 -9.85 -5.72
CA VAL A 234 -2.26 -9.00 -5.28
C VAL A 234 -2.10 -7.52 -5.66
N GLY A 235 -0.88 -6.98 -5.61
CA GLY A 235 -0.60 -5.55 -5.85
C GLY A 235 -0.27 -5.22 -7.31
N HIS A 236 -0.25 -3.93 -7.65
CA HIS A 236 0.35 -3.39 -8.88
C HIS A 236 1.78 -2.86 -8.63
N GLU A 237 2.46 -2.34 -9.65
CA GLU A 237 3.74 -1.66 -9.44
C GLU A 237 3.58 -0.45 -8.49
N GLY A 238 4.19 -0.52 -7.31
CA GLY A 238 4.20 0.56 -6.32
C GLY A 238 3.21 0.43 -5.17
N ASP A 239 2.22 -0.46 -5.25
CA ASP A 239 1.30 -0.79 -4.16
C ASP A 239 1.74 -2.08 -3.46
N PHE A 240 2.16 -1.97 -2.20
CA PHE A 240 2.63 -3.09 -1.38
C PHE A 240 1.67 -3.33 -0.22
N THR A 241 1.39 -4.59 0.05
CA THR A 241 0.57 -5.06 1.17
C THR A 241 1.42 -5.88 2.15
N ILE A 242 0.91 -6.12 3.36
CA ILE A 242 1.58 -7.02 4.32
C ILE A 242 1.72 -8.43 3.74
N THR A 243 0.69 -8.90 3.04
CA THR A 243 0.70 -10.17 2.29
C THR A 243 1.92 -10.27 1.36
N ASP A 244 2.27 -9.19 0.65
CA ASP A 244 3.45 -9.18 -0.24
C ASP A 244 4.78 -9.34 0.51
N PHE A 245 4.89 -8.77 1.71
CA PHE A 245 6.12 -8.83 2.50
C PHE A 245 6.34 -10.21 3.13
N VAL A 246 5.27 -10.82 3.63
CA VAL A 246 5.33 -12.11 4.32
C VAL A 246 5.37 -13.31 3.37
N SER A 247 4.80 -13.18 2.16
CA SER A 247 4.86 -14.24 1.14
C SER A 247 6.30 -14.60 0.74
N ASP A 248 6.52 -15.84 0.32
CA ASP A 248 7.84 -16.35 -0.09
C ASP A 248 8.37 -15.64 -1.33
N LYS A 249 7.46 -15.31 -2.26
CA LYS A 249 7.72 -14.38 -3.36
C LYS A 249 6.56 -13.45 -3.60
N ARG A 250 6.90 -12.28 -4.13
CA ARG A 250 5.97 -11.29 -4.65
C ARG A 250 6.06 -11.25 -6.17
N ALA A 251 4.90 -11.18 -6.81
CA ALA A 251 4.72 -10.80 -8.20
C ALA A 251 3.81 -9.56 -8.29
N ALA A 252 4.01 -8.74 -9.31
CA ALA A 252 3.28 -7.49 -9.49
C ALA A 252 1.89 -7.65 -10.13
N THR A 253 1.49 -8.86 -10.50
CA THR A 253 0.17 -9.20 -11.05
C THR A 253 -0.11 -10.69 -10.85
N PRO A 254 -1.39 -11.14 -10.91
CA PRO A 254 -1.74 -12.56 -10.97
C PRO A 254 -1.03 -13.31 -12.10
N THR A 255 -0.95 -12.70 -13.28
CA THR A 255 -0.23 -13.23 -14.46
C THR A 255 1.25 -13.43 -14.16
N ALA A 256 1.91 -12.45 -13.54
CA ALA A 256 3.32 -12.58 -13.16
C ALA A 256 3.52 -13.65 -12.08
N ALA A 257 2.58 -13.82 -11.15
CA ALA A 257 2.64 -14.91 -10.18
C ALA A 257 2.56 -16.29 -10.86
N ALA A 258 1.65 -16.45 -11.81
CA ALA A 258 1.54 -17.66 -12.63
C ALA A 258 2.83 -17.95 -13.43
N MET A 259 3.46 -16.92 -13.99
CA MET A 259 4.75 -17.07 -14.68
C MET A 259 5.89 -17.47 -13.74
N LEU A 260 5.87 -16.98 -12.49
CA LEU A 260 6.92 -17.22 -11.50
C LEU A 260 6.92 -18.68 -11.03
N VAL A 261 5.74 -19.28 -10.90
CA VAL A 261 5.60 -20.67 -10.44
C VAL A 261 5.62 -21.71 -11.58
N THR A 262 5.73 -21.27 -12.84
CA THR A 262 5.74 -22.19 -14.00
C THR A 262 6.99 -22.04 -14.87
N PRO A 263 7.61 -23.16 -15.27
CA PRO A 263 8.69 -23.13 -16.25
C PRO A 263 8.17 -22.65 -17.60
N GLN A 264 9.06 -22.10 -18.42
CA GLN A 264 8.72 -21.71 -19.78
C GLN A 264 8.79 -22.91 -20.72
N LYS A 265 7.68 -23.20 -21.42
CA LYS A 265 7.57 -24.31 -22.39
C LYS A 265 8.74 -24.38 -23.38
N GLU A 266 9.11 -23.25 -23.98
CA GLU A 266 10.20 -23.21 -24.97
C GLU A 266 11.56 -23.57 -24.37
N SER A 267 11.79 -23.18 -23.11
CA SER A 267 13.00 -23.54 -22.37
C SER A 267 13.06 -25.04 -22.13
N LEU A 268 11.95 -25.67 -21.74
CA LEU A 268 11.86 -27.12 -21.54
C LEU A 268 12.11 -27.90 -22.84
N LEU A 269 11.50 -27.46 -23.94
CA LEU A 269 11.71 -28.10 -25.25
C LEU A 269 13.16 -27.99 -25.71
N THR A 270 13.79 -26.84 -25.47
CA THR A 270 15.22 -26.67 -25.77
C THR A 270 16.08 -27.60 -24.92
N GLU A 271 15.81 -27.68 -23.61
CA GLU A 271 16.55 -28.53 -22.69
C GLU A 271 16.42 -30.02 -23.06
N ILE A 272 15.22 -30.48 -23.43
CA ILE A 272 14.98 -31.84 -23.92
C ILE A 272 15.81 -32.10 -25.17
N LYS A 273 15.76 -31.21 -26.18
CA LYS A 273 16.55 -31.36 -27.42
C LYS A 273 18.05 -31.41 -27.17
N THR A 274 18.56 -30.59 -26.24
CA THR A 274 19.98 -30.61 -25.86
C THR A 274 20.34 -31.93 -25.20
N LYS A 275 19.50 -32.44 -24.29
CA LYS A 275 19.71 -33.76 -23.65
C LYS A 275 19.64 -34.90 -24.67
N GLU A 276 18.70 -34.87 -25.61
CA GLU A 276 18.62 -35.84 -26.71
C GLU A 276 19.87 -35.81 -27.60
N TYR A 277 20.37 -34.62 -27.93
CA TYR A 277 21.61 -34.48 -28.71
C TYR A 277 22.81 -35.11 -27.98
N ASN A 278 22.94 -34.86 -26.67
CA ASN A 278 24.04 -35.40 -25.85
C ASN A 278 23.94 -36.90 -25.58
N ILE A 279 22.75 -37.50 -25.66
CA ILE A 279 22.58 -38.95 -25.54
C ILE A 279 22.95 -39.65 -26.86
N ASN A 280 22.69 -38.98 -27.99
CA ASN A 280 22.87 -39.55 -29.33
C ASN A 280 24.25 -39.29 -29.95
N ASN A 281 25.11 -38.48 -29.32
CA ASN A 281 26.49 -38.19 -29.74
C ASN A 281 27.44 -38.38 -28.57
#